data_AF-A0A927T1V6-F1
#
_entry.id   AF-A0A927T1V6-F1
#
_cell.length_a   1.000
_cell.length_b   1.000
_cell.length_c   1.000
_cell.angle_alpha   90.00
_cell.angle_beta   90.00
_cell.angle_gamma   90.00
#
_symmetry.space_group_name_H-M   'P 1'
#
loop_
_entity.id
_entity.type
_entity.pdbx_description
1 polymer ?
#
loop_
_entity_poly.entity_id
_entity_poly.type
_entity_poly.pdbx_seq_one_letter_code
_entity_poly.pdbx_strand_id
1 'polypeptide(L)'
;MTFETRQAYSEVYTVLQNMPAEYVEKIPKKILKLFETEKLDNYEVNINKSNPIDKNYLSKNAMALIAILNYQYWCPNKKVKNDLYMQYLSNNEKYEKDIQEKYNTDNLFKNKRNEQIKEENQELVECKERSFIQRILDKFKSIFKIK
;
A
#
# COMPACT_ATOMS: atom_id res chain seq x y z
N MET A 1 -6.79 14.28 2.52
CA MET A 1 -5.70 13.38 2.10
C MET A 1 -4.50 13.62 3.02
N THR A 2 -3.77 12.59 3.48
CA THR A 2 -2.67 12.79 4.43
C THR A 2 -1.41 13.30 3.73
N PHE A 3 -0.47 13.88 4.49
CA PHE A 3 0.82 14.35 3.96
C PHE A 3 1.58 13.22 3.26
N GLU A 4 1.68 12.05 3.89
CA GLU A 4 2.40 10.87 3.39
C GLU A 4 1.79 10.34 2.10
N THR A 5 0.48 10.50 1.93
CA THR A 5 -0.21 10.12 0.69
C THR A 5 0.18 11.05 -0.46
N ARG A 6 0.16 12.37 -0.21
CA ARG A 6 0.54 13.38 -1.21
C ARG A 6 2.02 13.31 -1.56
N GLN A 7 2.88 13.02 -0.58
CA GLN A 7 4.30 12.75 -0.80
C GLN A 7 4.48 11.54 -1.74
N ALA A 8 3.81 10.43 -1.44
CA ALA A 8 3.86 9.25 -2.31
C ALA A 8 3.37 9.54 -3.73
N TYR A 9 2.39 10.42 -3.90
CA TYR A 9 1.93 10.85 -5.23
C TYR A 9 2.99 11.66 -5.97
N SER A 10 3.72 12.56 -5.31
CA SER A 10 4.87 13.25 -5.91
C SER A 10 5.92 12.25 -6.40
N GLU A 11 6.24 11.25 -5.57
CA GLU A 11 7.23 10.21 -5.89
C GLU A 11 6.79 9.37 -7.09
N VAL A 12 5.56 8.84 -7.07
CA VAL A 12 4.99 8.05 -8.16
C VAL A 12 4.93 8.87 -9.45
N TYR A 13 4.48 10.12 -9.37
CA TYR A 13 4.43 11.01 -10.53
C TYR A 13 5.82 11.17 -11.16
N THR A 14 6.85 11.41 -10.35
CA THR A 14 8.23 11.55 -10.82
C THR A 14 8.74 10.24 -11.43
N VAL A 15 8.45 9.08 -10.83
CA VAL A 15 8.80 7.77 -11.42
C VAL A 15 8.18 7.64 -12.81
N LEU A 16 6.88 7.94 -12.95
CA LEU A 16 6.17 7.83 -14.23
C LEU A 16 6.73 8.76 -15.31
N GLN A 17 7.13 9.99 -14.96
CA GLN A 17 7.80 10.91 -15.89
C GLN A 17 9.14 10.39 -16.40
N ASN A 18 9.78 9.47 -15.66
CA ASN A 18 11.05 8.86 -16.03
C ASN A 18 10.91 7.47 -16.67
N MET A 19 9.69 6.98 -16.88
CA MET A 19 9.42 5.70 -17.54
C MET A 19 9.21 5.86 -19.06
N PRO A 20 9.46 4.81 -19.86
CA PRO A 20 9.10 4.82 -21.27
C PRO A 20 7.60 5.01 -21.47
N ALA A 21 7.23 5.81 -22.49
CA ALA A 21 5.83 6.18 -22.75
C ALA A 21 4.90 4.96 -22.90
N GLU A 22 5.38 3.87 -23.50
CA GLU A 22 4.62 2.62 -23.69
C GLU A 22 4.08 1.99 -22.40
N TYR A 23 4.70 2.26 -21.25
CA TYR A 23 4.22 1.80 -19.95
C TYR A 23 3.28 2.81 -19.29
N VAL A 24 3.54 4.10 -19.48
CA VAL A 24 2.73 5.18 -18.91
C VAL A 24 1.38 5.25 -19.61
N GLU A 25 1.34 5.06 -20.93
CA GLU A 25 0.12 5.07 -21.75
C GLU A 25 -0.86 3.95 -21.41
N LYS A 26 -0.37 2.83 -20.84
CA LYS A 26 -1.23 1.73 -20.35
C LYS A 26 -2.05 2.12 -19.11
N ILE A 27 -1.67 3.22 -18.43
CA ILE A 27 -2.35 3.69 -17.23
C ILE A 27 -3.50 4.64 -17.64
N PRO A 28 -4.73 4.45 -17.13
CA PRO A 28 -5.83 5.37 -17.34
C PRO A 28 -5.48 6.82 -16.98
N LYS A 29 -5.76 7.75 -17.89
CA LYS A 29 -5.47 9.20 -17.73
C LYS A 29 -5.98 9.79 -16.41
N LYS A 30 -7.12 9.31 -15.90
CA LYS A 30 -7.68 9.74 -14.62
C LYS A 30 -6.75 9.46 -13.43
N ILE A 31 -6.00 8.36 -13.46
CA ILE A 31 -5.01 8.02 -12.42
C ILE A 31 -3.79 8.90 -12.55
N LEU A 32 -3.28 9.09 -13.77
CA LEU A 32 -2.14 9.98 -14.02
C LEU A 32 -2.45 11.40 -13.51
N LYS A 33 -3.65 11.89 -13.84
CA LYS A 33 -4.14 13.18 -13.36
C LYS A 33 -4.27 13.23 -11.84
N LEU A 34 -4.75 12.15 -11.19
CA LEU A 34 -4.82 12.09 -9.73
C LEU A 34 -3.44 12.31 -9.09
N PHE A 35 -2.40 11.63 -9.57
CA PHE A 35 -1.05 11.82 -9.03
C PHE A 35 -0.52 13.23 -9.33
N GLU A 36 -0.78 13.75 -10.52
CA GLU A 36 -0.38 15.11 -10.90
C GLU A 36 -1.04 16.20 -10.06
N THR A 37 -2.35 16.07 -9.76
CA THR A 37 -3.12 17.12 -9.08
C THR A 37 -2.99 17.06 -7.56
N GLU A 38 -2.81 15.88 -6.98
CA GLU A 38 -2.81 15.68 -5.53
C GLU A 38 -1.41 15.61 -4.92
N LYS A 39 -0.35 15.66 -5.75
CA LYS A 39 1.04 15.69 -5.27
C LYS A 39 1.33 16.89 -4.38
N LEU A 40 2.46 16.84 -3.68
CA LEU A 40 3.01 18.01 -3.00
C LEU A 40 3.72 18.92 -4.01
N ASP A 41 3.46 20.22 -3.91
CA ASP A 41 4.09 21.23 -4.79
C ASP A 41 5.55 21.48 -4.43
N ASN A 42 5.87 21.50 -3.13
CA ASN A 42 7.20 21.83 -2.60
C ASN A 42 7.99 20.59 -2.16
N TYR A 43 7.84 19.48 -2.87
CA TYR A 43 8.56 18.23 -2.58
C TYR A 43 9.36 17.77 -3.80
N GLU A 44 10.68 17.89 -3.71
CA GLU A 44 11.59 17.48 -4.76
C GLU A 44 11.93 15.99 -4.64
N VAL A 45 11.65 15.25 -5.72
CA VAL A 45 11.92 13.81 -5.79
C VAL A 45 13.16 13.59 -6.64
N ASN A 46 14.23 13.15 -5.99
CA ASN A 46 15.49 12.85 -6.66
C ASN A 46 15.55 11.38 -7.05
N ILE A 47 15.43 11.08 -8.35
CA ILE A 47 15.54 9.72 -8.89
C ILE A 47 16.82 9.60 -9.70
N ASN A 48 17.68 8.66 -9.31
CA ASN A 48 18.82 8.26 -10.11
C ASN A 48 18.42 7.10 -11.03
N LYS A 49 18.36 7.38 -12.33
CA LYS A 49 17.97 6.40 -13.37
C LYS A 49 18.92 5.20 -13.46
N SER A 50 20.17 5.37 -13.05
CA SER A 50 21.16 4.28 -13.03
C SER A 50 20.94 3.32 -11.86
N ASN A 51 20.18 3.74 -10.85
CA ASN A 51 19.86 2.89 -9.71
C ASN A 51 18.60 2.06 -9.97
N PRO A 52 18.58 0.79 -9.54
CA PRO A 52 17.35 0.03 -9.36
C PRO A 52 16.29 0.82 -8.57
N ILE A 53 15.00 0.62 -8.90
CA ILE A 53 13.89 1.41 -8.32
C ILE A 53 13.80 1.29 -6.80
N ASP A 54 14.12 0.13 -6.25
CA ASP A 54 14.17 -0.19 -4.82
C ASP A 54 15.31 0.53 -4.08
N LYS A 55 16.29 1.08 -4.82
CA LYS A 55 17.40 1.86 -4.28
C LYS A 55 17.18 3.38 -4.37
N ASN A 56 16.06 3.85 -4.91
CA ASN A 56 15.77 5.27 -5.11
C ASN A 56 15.09 5.98 -3.91
N TYR A 57 15.30 5.51 -2.67
CA TYR A 57 14.76 6.11 -1.42
C TYR A 57 13.26 6.51 -1.47
N LEU A 58 12.44 5.78 -2.23
CA LEU A 58 11.01 6.02 -2.33
C LEU A 58 10.31 5.60 -1.03
N SER A 59 9.26 6.33 -0.66
CA SER A 59 8.42 5.97 0.47
C SER A 59 7.76 4.59 0.27
N LYS A 60 7.47 3.91 1.38
CA LYS A 60 6.74 2.62 1.36
C LYS A 60 5.39 2.76 0.64
N ASN A 61 4.73 3.91 0.79
CA ASN A 61 3.46 4.22 0.14
C ASN A 61 3.62 4.33 -1.39
N ALA A 62 4.66 5.01 -1.88
CA ALA A 62 4.93 5.08 -3.31
C ALA A 62 5.28 3.71 -3.90
N MET A 63 6.11 2.93 -3.20
CA MET A 63 6.44 1.56 -3.61
C MET A 63 5.19 0.67 -3.70
N ALA A 64 4.26 0.80 -2.73
CA ALA A 64 2.98 0.09 -2.78
C ALA A 64 2.12 0.52 -3.97
N LEU A 65 2.05 1.82 -4.28
CA LEU A 65 1.32 2.33 -5.45
C LEU A 65 1.94 1.84 -6.77
N ILE A 66 3.27 1.85 -6.89
CA ILE A 66 3.98 1.33 -8.06
C ILE A 66 3.73 -0.18 -8.23
N ALA A 67 3.74 -0.94 -7.13
CA ALA A 67 3.39 -2.36 -7.15
C ALA A 67 1.97 -2.61 -7.66
N ILE A 68 1.01 -1.75 -7.27
CA ILE A 68 -0.37 -1.80 -7.78
C ILE A 68 -0.43 -1.48 -9.27
N LEU A 69 0.29 -0.45 -9.74
CA LEU A 69 0.35 -0.11 -11.17
C LEU A 69 0.94 -1.27 -11.97
N ASN A 70 2.00 -1.90 -11.47
CA ASN A 70 2.58 -3.09 -12.06
C ASN A 70 1.54 -4.21 -12.20
N TYR A 71 0.88 -4.55 -11.10
CA TYR A 71 -0.15 -5.59 -11.06
C TYR A 71 -1.31 -5.33 -12.02
N GLN A 72 -1.75 -4.08 -12.15
CA GLN A 72 -2.91 -3.73 -12.97
C GLN A 72 -2.57 -3.56 -14.46
N TYR A 73 -1.46 -2.89 -14.80
CA TYR A 73 -1.23 -2.36 -16.15
C TYR A 73 0.01 -2.91 -16.84
N TRP A 74 1.02 -3.39 -16.10
CA TRP A 74 2.31 -3.79 -16.68
C TRP A 74 2.55 -5.30 -16.66
N CYS A 75 1.79 -6.05 -15.86
CA CYS A 75 1.95 -7.49 -15.74
C CYS A 75 1.57 -8.22 -17.05
N PRO A 76 2.48 -8.99 -17.67
CA PRO A 76 2.31 -9.49 -19.02
C PRO A 76 1.41 -10.72 -19.12
N ASN A 77 1.21 -11.48 -18.02
CA ASN A 77 0.41 -12.69 -18.05
C ASN A 77 -0.25 -13.03 -16.69
N LYS A 78 -1.26 -13.89 -16.76
CA LYS A 78 -2.09 -14.29 -15.60
C LYS A 78 -1.30 -15.04 -14.52
N LYS A 79 -0.28 -15.83 -14.90
CA LYS A 79 0.54 -16.59 -13.95
C LYS A 79 1.34 -15.63 -13.06
N VAL A 80 2.12 -14.73 -13.66
CA VAL A 80 2.89 -13.71 -12.93
C VAL A 80 1.96 -12.85 -12.08
N LYS A 81 0.77 -12.50 -12.60
CA LYS A 81 -0.23 -11.75 -11.84
C LYS A 81 -0.69 -12.48 -10.58
N ASN A 82 -0.94 -13.79 -10.67
CA ASN A 82 -1.29 -14.61 -9.50
C ASN A 82 -0.14 -14.71 -8.50
N ASP A 83 1.09 -14.93 -8.98
CA ASP A 83 2.28 -15.05 -8.13
C ASP A 83 2.51 -13.74 -7.34
N LEU A 84 2.41 -12.59 -8.01
CA LEU A 84 2.46 -11.27 -7.36
C LEU A 84 1.35 -11.10 -6.32
N TYR A 85 0.12 -11.51 -6.63
CA TYR A 85 -1.00 -11.41 -5.69
C TYR A 85 -0.76 -12.23 -4.41
N MET A 86 -0.22 -13.44 -4.54
CA MET A 86 0.10 -14.28 -3.39
C MET A 86 1.23 -13.66 -2.55
N GLN A 87 2.26 -13.11 -3.20
CA GLN A 87 3.34 -12.42 -2.49
C GLN A 87 2.84 -11.19 -1.73
N TYR A 88 1.94 -10.43 -2.35
CA TYR A 88 1.29 -9.28 -1.73
C TYR A 88 0.47 -9.66 -0.50
N LEU A 89 -0.34 -10.72 -0.59
CA LEU A 89 -1.08 -11.24 0.58
C LEU A 89 -0.15 -11.65 1.71
N SER A 90 0.90 -12.43 1.39
CA SER A 90 1.87 -12.89 2.40
C SER A 90 2.60 -11.73 3.09
N ASN A 91 3.01 -10.70 2.33
CA ASN A 91 3.60 -9.48 2.89
C ASN A 91 2.63 -8.77 3.84
N ASN A 92 1.34 -8.75 3.51
CA ASN A 92 0.32 -8.10 4.31
C ASN A 92 0.06 -8.85 5.62
N GLU A 93 -0.06 -10.19 5.56
CA GLU A 93 -0.20 -11.05 6.74
C GLU A 93 1.00 -10.91 7.67
N LYS A 94 2.23 -10.84 7.12
CA LYS A 94 3.43 -10.60 7.91
C LYS A 94 3.38 -9.24 8.60
N TYR A 95 3.03 -8.19 7.88
CA TYR A 95 2.88 -6.85 8.46
C TYR A 95 1.84 -6.82 9.58
N GLU A 96 0.70 -7.47 9.38
CA GLU A 96 -0.36 -7.56 10.40
C GLU A 96 0.12 -8.32 11.65
N LYS A 97 0.84 -9.43 11.48
CA LYS A 97 1.49 -10.15 12.58
C LYS A 97 2.52 -9.29 13.32
N ASP A 98 3.39 -8.60 12.60
CA ASP A 98 4.41 -7.73 13.20
C ASP A 98 3.77 -6.60 14.05
N ILE A 99 2.64 -6.04 13.56
CA ILE A 99 1.87 -5.03 14.31
C ILE A 99 1.20 -5.66 15.54
N GLN A 100 0.57 -6.83 15.39
CA GLN A 100 -0.04 -7.55 16.50
C GLN A 100 0.98 -7.87 17.57
N GLU A 101 2.15 -8.41 17.22
CA GLU A 101 3.23 -8.72 18.16
C GLU A 101 3.74 -7.47 18.88
N LYS A 102 3.98 -6.38 18.15
CA LYS A 102 4.54 -5.14 18.70
C LYS A 102 3.58 -4.40 19.64
N TYR A 103 2.28 -4.43 19.34
CA TYR A 103 1.27 -3.67 20.07
C TYR A 103 0.23 -4.55 20.78
N ASN A 104 0.54 -5.83 21.00
CA ASN A 104 -0.37 -6.75 21.69
C ASN A 104 -0.68 -6.25 23.11
N THR A 105 -1.91 -5.79 23.33
CA THR A 105 -2.39 -5.33 24.64
C THR A 105 -2.44 -6.43 25.69
N ASP A 106 -2.55 -7.70 25.27
CA ASP A 106 -2.52 -8.84 26.20
C ASP A 106 -1.18 -8.93 26.92
N ASN A 107 -0.09 -8.45 26.31
CA ASN A 107 1.23 -8.37 26.94
C ASN A 107 1.39 -7.10 27.81
N LEU A 108 0.63 -6.03 27.56
CA LEU A 108 0.69 -4.79 28.36
C LEU A 108 0.16 -4.97 29.79
N PHE A 109 -0.76 -5.92 30.03
CA PHE A 109 -1.39 -6.13 31.34
C PHE A 109 -1.02 -7.46 32.03
N LYS A 110 -0.18 -8.30 31.43
CA LYS A 110 0.24 -9.59 32.02
C LYS A 110 0.90 -9.45 33.40
N ASN A 111 1.58 -8.34 33.67
CA ASN A 111 2.23 -8.10 34.97
C ASN A 111 1.31 -7.50 36.04
N LYS A 112 0.00 -7.28 35.75
CA LYS A 112 -0.98 -6.75 36.73
C LYS A 112 -2.01 -7.78 37.21
N ARG A 113 -1.98 -9.02 36.72
CA ARG A 113 -2.95 -10.09 37.07
C ARG A 113 -2.77 -10.73 38.45
N ASN A 114 -2.18 -10.03 39.42
CA ASN A 114 -2.21 -10.47 40.82
C ASN A 114 -3.35 -9.82 41.63
N GLU A 115 -4.19 -8.99 41.01
CA GLU A 115 -5.40 -8.48 41.66
C GLU A 115 -6.64 -9.08 40.99
N GLN A 116 -7.40 -9.84 41.77
CA GLN A 116 -8.64 -10.49 41.37
C GLN A 116 -9.67 -9.45 40.89
N ILE A 117 -9.87 -9.35 39.57
CA ILE A 117 -11.02 -8.67 39.00
C ILE A 117 -11.87 -9.74 38.32
N LYS A 118 -13.14 -9.86 38.77
CA LYS A 118 -14.15 -10.71 38.14
C LYS A 118 -14.41 -10.19 36.72
N GLU A 119 -14.02 -10.95 35.71
CA GLU A 119 -14.30 -10.65 34.31
C GLU A 119 -15.74 -11.08 33.96
N GLU A 120 -16.58 -10.11 33.59
CA GLU A 120 -17.78 -10.36 32.80
C GLU A 120 -17.35 -10.72 31.37
N ASN A 121 -17.78 -11.89 30.90
CA ASN A 121 -17.53 -12.37 29.54
C ASN A 121 -18.23 -11.47 28.52
N GLN A 122 -17.48 -10.58 27.87
CA GLN A 122 -17.85 -10.02 26.58
C GLN A 122 -17.05 -10.74 25.51
N GLU A 123 -17.72 -11.54 24.69
CA GLU A 123 -17.12 -12.18 23.51
C GLU A 123 -16.64 -11.10 22.55
N LEU A 124 -15.32 -10.98 22.44
CA LEU A 124 -14.67 -10.17 21.41
C LEU A 124 -14.91 -10.83 20.06
N VAL A 125 -15.73 -10.20 19.23
CA VAL A 125 -15.94 -10.62 17.85
C VAL A 125 -14.61 -10.45 17.08
N GLU A 126 -14.08 -11.53 16.54
CA GLU A 126 -12.92 -11.53 15.66
C GLU A 126 -13.26 -10.76 14.36
N CYS A 127 -12.91 -9.47 14.31
CA CYS A 127 -12.97 -8.69 13.08
C CYS A 127 -11.89 -9.20 12.11
N LYS A 128 -12.23 -10.10 11.20
CA LYS A 128 -11.44 -10.33 9.98
C LYS A 128 -11.49 -9.08 9.11
N GLU A 129 -10.67 -8.09 9.43
CA GLU A 129 -10.48 -6.92 8.58
C GLU A 129 -9.96 -7.36 7.21
N ARG A 130 -10.43 -6.70 6.15
CA ARG A 130 -9.87 -6.91 4.80
C ARG A 130 -8.43 -6.45 4.79
N SER A 131 -7.53 -7.23 4.18
CA SER A 131 -6.12 -6.88 4.04
C SER A 131 -5.95 -5.49 3.41
N PHE A 132 -4.94 -4.74 3.82
CA PHE A 132 -4.62 -3.41 3.28
C PHE A 132 -4.60 -3.38 1.75
N ILE A 133 -4.00 -4.39 1.11
CA ILE A 133 -3.96 -4.50 -0.36
C ILE A 133 -5.35 -4.74 -0.95
N GLN A 134 -6.19 -5.55 -0.31
CA GLN A 134 -7.59 -5.72 -0.73
C GLN A 134 -8.37 -4.42 -0.64
N ARG A 135 -8.21 -3.65 0.45
CA ARG A 135 -8.85 -2.34 0.63
C ARG A 135 -8.41 -1.35 -0.46
N ILE A 136 -7.13 -1.33 -0.80
CA ILE A 136 -6.63 -0.45 -1.86
C ILE A 136 -7.14 -0.90 -3.23
N LEU A 137 -7.05 -2.19 -3.55
CA LEU A 137 -7.54 -2.73 -4.82
C LEU A 137 -9.03 -2.47 -5.02
N ASP A 138 -9.84 -2.57 -3.96
CA ASP A 138 -11.27 -2.26 -4.00
C ASP A 138 -11.54 -0.77 -4.25
N LYS A 139 -10.74 0.13 -3.65
CA LYS A 139 -10.80 1.57 -3.96
C LYS A 139 -10.39 1.87 -5.40
N PHE A 140 -9.35 1.20 -5.90
CA PHE A 140 -8.99 1.31 -7.31
C PHE A 140 -10.14 0.83 -8.19
N LYS A 141 -10.71 -0.36 -7.94
CA LYS A 141 -11.89 -0.87 -8.66
C LYS A 141 -13.06 0.12 -8.65
N SER A 142 -13.36 0.77 -7.52
CA SER A 142 -14.48 1.72 -7.43
C SER A 142 -14.23 3.01 -8.24
N ILE A 143 -12.98 3.47 -8.34
CA ILE A 143 -12.60 4.60 -9.21
C ILE A 143 -12.82 4.28 -10.71
N PHE A 144 -12.76 2.99 -11.08
CA PHE A 144 -12.94 2.48 -12.46
C PHE A 144 -14.34 1.92 -12.76
N LYS A 145 -15.31 2.02 -11.85
CA LYS A 145 -16.72 1.67 -12.14
C LYS A 145 -17.48 2.76 -12.93
N ILE A 146 -16.77 3.61 -13.67
CA ILE A 146 -17.38 4.53 -14.63
C ILE A 146 -17.39 3.81 -15.98
N LYS A 147 -18.61 3.59 -16.45
CA LYS A 147 -19.02 2.85 -17.66
C LYS A 147 -18.36 3.38 -18.93
#